data_AF-A0A9X3E482-F1
#
_entry.id   AF-A0A9X3E482-F1
#
_cell.length_a   1.000
_cell.length_b   1.000
_cell.length_c   1.000
_cell.angle_alpha   90.00
_cell.angle_beta   90.00
_cell.angle_gamma   90.00
#
_symmetry.space_group_name_H-M   'P 1'
#
loop_
_entity.id
_entity.type
_entity.pdbx_description
1 polymer ?
#
loop_
_entity_poly.entity_id
_entity_poly.type
_entity_poly.pdbx_seq_one_letter_code
_entity_poly.pdbx_strand_id
1 'polypeptide(L)'
;MNNFVQIKNQHVYWVHRLITLIYLVGFILLGFGILQKFDLDALMTFLILILVFGWMMYLHFIASAEAEKGSERGRSISRFIAVILLFLFPIGTILAMYLFYKTSSSEWQK
;
A
#
# COMPACT_ATOMS: atom_id res chain seq x y z
N MET A 1 18.82 31.33 5.40
CA MET A 1 18.25 31.13 4.05
C MET A 1 17.49 29.82 4.06
N ASN A 2 16.16 29.86 3.97
CA ASN A 2 15.35 28.65 3.81
C ASN A 2 15.49 28.22 2.35
N ASN A 3 16.31 27.20 2.08
CA ASN A 3 16.31 26.55 0.78
C ASN A 3 15.01 25.76 0.66
N PHE A 4 14.01 26.34 -0.01
CA PHE A 4 12.84 25.58 -0.41
C PHE A 4 13.30 24.50 -1.39
N VAL A 5 13.11 23.24 -1.02
CA VAL A 5 13.42 22.13 -1.92
C VAL A 5 12.44 22.19 -3.08
N GLN A 6 12.94 22.50 -4.27
CA GLN A 6 12.14 22.53 -5.48
C GLN A 6 11.85 21.10 -5.94
N ILE A 7 10.63 20.63 -5.69
CA ILE A 7 10.16 19.31 -6.12
C ILE A 7 9.98 19.32 -7.65
N LYS A 8 10.79 18.56 -8.39
CA LYS A 8 10.72 18.58 -9.86
C LYS A 8 9.42 18.03 -10.43
N ASN A 9 8.92 16.93 -9.88
CA ASN A 9 7.63 16.34 -10.27
C ASN A 9 6.62 16.39 -9.11
N GLN A 10 6.05 17.56 -8.86
CA GLN A 10 5.20 17.82 -7.70
C GLN A 10 3.97 16.90 -7.60
N HIS A 11 3.25 16.67 -8.71
CA HIS A 11 2.06 15.82 -8.69
C HIS A 11 2.40 14.35 -8.37
N VAL A 12 3.41 13.79 -9.05
CA VAL A 12 3.84 12.41 -8.85
C VAL A 12 4.37 12.21 -7.42
N TYR A 13 5.13 13.18 -6.91
CA TYR A 13 5.59 13.21 -5.52
C TYR A 13 4.42 13.09 -4.54
N TRP A 14 3.42 13.98 -4.66
CA TRP A 14 2.31 14.02 -3.71
C TRP A 14 1.41 12.79 -3.79
N VAL A 15 1.17 12.26 -4.99
CA VAL A 15 0.41 11.01 -5.16
C VAL A 15 1.10 9.85 -4.43
N HIS A 16 2.39 9.62 -4.69
CA HIS A 16 3.12 8.56 -4.01
C HIS A 16 3.24 8.80 -2.50
N ARG A 17 3.41 10.05 -2.06
CA ARG A 17 3.50 10.40 -0.64
C ARG A 17 2.18 10.16 0.10
N LEU A 18 1.06 10.57 -0.48
CA LEU A 18 -0.28 10.30 0.07
C LEU A 18 -0.52 8.80 0.17
N ILE A 19 -0.21 8.04 -0.89
CA ILE A 19 -0.39 6.59 -0.87
C ILE A 19 0.51 5.93 0.19
N THR A 20 1.76 6.38 0.35
CA THR A 20 2.64 5.90 1.42
C THR A 20 2.01 6.08 2.80
N LEU A 21 1.38 7.23 3.06
CA LEU A 21 0.68 7.49 4.32
C LEU A 21 -0.55 6.58 4.50
N ILE A 22 -1.31 6.32 3.43
CA ILE A 22 -2.44 5.39 3.46
C ILE A 22 -1.96 3.98 3.81
N TYR A 23 -0.88 3.50 3.18
CA TYR A 23 -0.28 2.21 3.52
C TYR A 23 0.20 2.15 4.97
N LEU A 24 0.82 3.23 5.47
CA LEU A 24 1.28 3.30 6.85
C LEU A 24 0.11 3.20 7.84
N VAL A 25 -0.94 3.99 7.64
CA VAL A 25 -2.14 3.97 8.50
C VAL A 25 -2.82 2.60 8.45
N GLY A 26 -3.02 2.06 7.24
CA GLY A 26 -3.61 0.73 7.06
C GLY A 26 -2.77 -0.37 7.73
N PHE A 27 -1.45 -0.31 7.58
CA PHE A 27 -0.52 -1.24 8.22
C PHE A 27 -0.63 -1.21 9.76
N ILE A 28 -0.72 -0.02 10.36
CA ILE A 28 -0.89 0.13 11.81
C ILE A 28 -2.22 -0.47 12.27
N LEU A 29 -3.33 -0.16 11.58
CA LEU A 29 -4.66 -0.65 11.95
C LEU A 29 -4.77 -2.17 11.83
N LEU A 30 -4.29 -2.73 10.73
CA LEU A 30 -4.29 -4.17 10.50
C LEU A 30 -3.34 -4.89 11.48
N GLY A 31 -2.15 -4.34 11.70
CA GLY A 31 -1.18 -4.88 12.65
C GLY A 31 -1.73 -4.92 14.07
N PHE A 32 -2.40 -3.85 14.51
CA PHE A 32 -3.06 -3.80 15.81
C PHE A 32 -4.14 -4.88 15.93
N GLY A 33 -4.99 -5.06 14.91
CA GLY A 33 -6.04 -6.07 14.90
C GLY A 33 -5.50 -7.51 14.90
N ILE A 34 -4.50 -7.80 14.07
CA ILE A 34 -3.91 -9.14 13.96
C ILE A 34 -3.19 -9.54 15.25
N LEU A 35 -2.41 -8.63 15.84
CA LEU A 35 -1.54 -8.95 16.97
C LEU A 35 -2.26 -8.96 18.33
N GLN A 36 -3.58 -8.76 18.41
CA GLN A 36 -4.30 -8.78 19.69
C GLN A 36 -4.18 -10.11 20.45
N LYS A 37 -4.14 -11.23 19.73
CA LYS A 37 -4.12 -12.59 20.30
C LYS A 37 -2.69 -13.12 20.54
N PHE A 38 -1.67 -12.44 20.00
CA PHE A 38 -0.23 -12.70 20.11
C PHE A 38 0.18 -14.21 20.10
N ASP A 39 -0.34 -14.97 19.13
CA ASP A 39 0.03 -16.36 18.87
C ASP A 39 0.88 -16.51 17.58
N LEU A 40 1.34 -17.73 17.28
CA LEU A 40 2.19 -17.99 16.11
C LEU A 40 1.46 -17.69 14.80
N ASP A 41 0.17 -17.97 14.70
CA ASP A 41 -0.61 -17.71 13.49
C ASP A 41 -0.78 -16.21 13.25
N ALA A 42 -1.04 -15.44 14.30
CA ALA A 42 -1.07 -13.99 14.27
C ALA A 42 0.30 -13.41 13.86
N LEU A 43 1.40 -13.93 14.42
CA LEU A 43 2.75 -13.50 14.05
C LEU A 43 3.04 -13.78 12.56
N MET A 44 2.75 -14.99 12.09
CA MET A 44 2.96 -15.37 10.68
C MET A 44 2.12 -14.50 9.73
N THR A 45 0.86 -14.24 10.09
CA THR A 45 -0.02 -13.35 9.33
C THR A 45 0.54 -11.92 9.29
N PHE A 46 1.05 -11.41 10.41
CA PHE A 46 1.65 -10.09 10.48
C PHE A 46 2.95 -9.98 9.67
N LEU A 47 3.78 -11.02 9.63
CA LEU A 47 4.98 -11.06 8.80
C LEU A 47 4.65 -11.05 7.30
N ILE A 48 3.61 -11.78 6.89
CA ILE A 48 3.10 -11.72 5.51
C ILE A 48 2.59 -10.31 5.18
N LEU A 49 1.87 -9.68 6.13
CA LEU A 49 1.43 -8.29 5.98
C LEU A 49 2.62 -7.36 5.79
N ILE A 50 3.68 -7.46 6.60
CA ILE A 50 4.92 -6.67 6.43
C ILE A 50 5.50 -6.88 5.03
N LEU A 51 5.59 -8.12 4.57
CA LEU A 51 6.21 -8.41 3.28
C LEU A 51 5.43 -7.77 2.14
N VAL A 52 4.09 -7.85 2.14
CA VAL A 52 3.28 -7.32 1.04
C VAL A 52 3.03 -5.82 1.18
N PHE A 53 2.49 -5.36 2.32
CA PHE A 53 2.18 -3.95 2.55
C PHE A 53 3.44 -3.12 2.73
N GLY A 54 4.43 -3.62 3.48
CA GLY A 54 5.68 -2.92 3.71
C GLY A 54 6.47 -2.75 2.41
N TRP A 55 6.49 -3.76 1.53
CA TRP A 55 7.11 -3.65 0.22
C TRP A 55 6.42 -2.58 -0.65
N MET A 56 5.09 -2.60 -0.76
CA MET A 56 4.37 -1.58 -1.54
C MET A 56 4.55 -0.18 -0.95
N MET A 57 4.47 -0.04 0.38
CA MET A 57 4.74 1.23 1.06
C MET A 57 6.15 1.74 0.74
N TYR A 58 7.16 0.86 0.79
CA TYR A 58 8.54 1.20 0.45
C TYR A 58 8.68 1.66 -1.01
N LEU A 59 8.04 0.96 -1.96
CA LEU A 59 8.05 1.37 -3.36
C LEU A 59 7.44 2.76 -3.57
N HIS A 60 6.30 3.05 -2.94
CA HIS A 60 5.71 4.39 -3.00
C HIS A 60 6.61 5.44 -2.33
N PHE A 61 7.25 5.13 -1.21
CA PHE A 61 8.19 6.04 -0.55
C PHE A 61 9.38 6.39 -1.47
N ILE A 62 10.05 5.39 -2.05
CA ILE A 62 11.17 5.59 -2.98
C ILE A 62 10.72 6.34 -4.23
N ALA A 63 9.56 6.01 -4.81
CA ALA A 63 9.02 6.72 -5.96
C ALA A 63 8.80 8.20 -5.65
N SER A 64 8.32 8.54 -4.45
CA SER A 64 8.17 9.94 -4.04
C SER A 64 9.52 10.66 -3.94
N ALA A 65 10.52 10.05 -3.26
CA ALA A 65 11.86 10.64 -3.10
C ALA A 65 12.60 10.83 -4.43
N GLU A 66 12.38 9.93 -5.40
CA GLU A 66 12.97 10.03 -6.74
C GLU A 66 12.19 11.01 -7.65
N ALA A 67 10.86 11.13 -7.47
CA ALA A 67 10.05 12.14 -8.16
C ALA A 67 10.43 13.57 -7.76
N GLU A 68 10.79 13.78 -6.49
CA GLU A 68 11.35 15.03 -5.99
C GLU A 68 12.60 15.46 -6.76
N LYS A 69 13.50 14.51 -7.04
CA LYS A 69 14.73 14.72 -7.83
C LYS A 69 14.49 14.76 -9.33
N GLY A 70 13.33 14.28 -9.78
CA GLY A 70 12.96 14.09 -11.18
C GLY A 70 13.85 13.10 -11.92
N SER A 71 14.18 11.97 -11.29
CA SER A 71 15.05 10.95 -11.89
C SER A 71 14.29 9.98 -12.81
N GLU A 72 15.00 9.42 -13.80
CA GLU A 72 14.47 8.34 -14.64
C GLU A 72 14.15 7.05 -13.84
N ARG A 73 14.86 6.84 -12.72
CA ARG A 73 14.54 5.77 -11.77
C ARG A 73 13.15 5.97 -11.16
N GLY A 74 12.84 7.18 -10.70
CA GLY A 74 11.52 7.53 -10.18
C GLY A 74 10.43 7.27 -11.21
N ARG A 75 10.64 7.72 -12.46
CA ARG A 75 9.72 7.47 -13.58
C ARG A 75 9.48 5.97 -13.81
N SER A 76 10.55 5.17 -13.81
CA SER A 76 10.46 3.72 -14.04
C SER A 76 9.70 3.01 -12.93
N ILE A 77 10.01 3.34 -11.67
CA ILE A 77 9.31 2.79 -10.50
C ILE A 77 7.83 3.19 -10.50
N SER A 78 7.50 4.45 -10.77
CA SER A 78 6.11 4.90 -10.86
C SER A 78 5.31 4.15 -11.92
N ARG A 79 5.89 3.88 -13.09
CA ARG A 79 5.23 3.09 -14.15
C ARG A 79 5.03 1.63 -13.73
N PHE A 80 6.03 1.05 -13.09
CA PHE A 80 5.92 -0.31 -12.55
C PHE A 80 4.80 -0.42 -11.52
N ILE A 81 4.74 0.52 -10.56
CA ILE A 81 3.64 0.61 -9.59
C ILE A 81 2.30 0.78 -10.30
N ALA A 82 2.21 1.65 -11.32
CA ALA A 82 0.97 1.87 -12.06
C ALA A 82 0.46 0.59 -12.74
N VAL A 83 1.35 -0.22 -13.32
CA VAL A 83 1.00 -1.53 -13.90
C VAL A 83 0.46 -2.47 -12.82
N ILE A 84 1.12 -2.56 -11.67
CA ILE A 84 0.64 -3.38 -10.53
C ILE A 84 -0.77 -2.95 -10.13
N LEU A 85 -0.99 -1.64 -9.92
CA LEU A 85 -2.29 -1.12 -9.49
C LEU A 85 -3.38 -1.35 -10.54
N LEU A 86 -3.05 -1.22 -11.83
CA LEU A 86 -3.99 -1.45 -12.93
C LEU A 86 -4.59 -2.85 -12.90
N PHE A 87 -3.81 -3.87 -12.53
CA PHE A 87 -4.28 -5.25 -12.48
C PHE A 87 -4.78 -5.68 -11.10
N LEU A 88 -4.08 -5.31 -10.03
CA LEU A 88 -4.45 -5.74 -8.68
C LEU A 88 -5.70 -5.04 -8.16
N PHE A 89 -5.98 -3.79 -8.55
CA PHE A 89 -7.16 -3.09 -8.07
C PHE A 89 -8.47 -3.71 -8.59
N PRO A 90 -8.65 -3.98 -9.90
CA PRO A 90 -9.86 -4.66 -10.39
C PRO A 90 -10.04 -6.07 -9.81
N ILE A 91 -8.98 -6.87 -9.78
CA ILE A 91 -9.03 -8.24 -9.24
C ILE A 91 -9.37 -8.21 -7.75
N GLY A 92 -8.69 -7.36 -6.98
CA GLY A 92 -8.96 -7.18 -5.55
C GLY A 92 -10.38 -6.71 -5.27
N THR A 93 -10.92 -5.82 -6.11
CA THR A 93 -12.30 -5.34 -5.99
C THR A 93 -13.31 -6.48 -6.16
N ILE A 94 -13.13 -7.34 -7.17
CA ILE A 94 -14.01 -8.50 -7.40
C ILE A 94 -13.93 -9.48 -6.24
N LEU A 95 -12.72 -9.80 -5.76
CA LEU A 95 -12.54 -10.69 -4.61
C LEU A 95 -13.16 -10.13 -3.33
N ALA A 96 -13.01 -8.82 -3.07
CA ALA A 96 -13.61 -8.18 -1.91
C ALA A 96 -15.15 -8.26 -1.95
N MET A 97 -15.77 -7.99 -3.11
CA MET A 97 -17.22 -8.16 -3.29
C MET A 97 -17.67 -9.60 -3.01
N TYR A 98 -16.94 -10.59 -3.53
CA TYR A 98 -17.23 -12.01 -3.28
C TYR A 98 -17.10 -12.37 -1.80
N LEU A 99 -16.04 -11.91 -1.14
CA LEU A 99 -15.83 -12.15 0.28
C LEU A 99 -16.93 -11.50 1.11
N PHE A 100 -17.30 -10.24 0.86
CA PHE A 100 -18.43 -9.60 1.57
C PHE A 100 -19.75 -10.35 1.37
N TYR A 101 -19.99 -10.88 0.17
CA TYR A 101 -21.15 -11.73 -0.06
C TYR A 101 -21.09 -13.00 0.80
N LYS A 102 -19.95 -13.71 0.81
CA LYS A 102 -19.81 -14.97 1.57
C LYS A 102 -19.69 -14.79 3.08
N THR A 103 -19.23 -13.64 3.55
CA THR A 103 -19.20 -13.28 4.97
C THR A 103 -20.47 -12.56 5.43
N SER A 104 -21.49 -12.43 4.57
CA SER A 104 -22.80 -11.93 4.97
C SER A 104 -23.50 -12.88 5.95
N SER A 105 -24.36 -12.35 6.82
CA SER A 105 -25.11 -13.16 7.79
C SER A 105 -25.97 -14.24 7.13
N SER A 106 -26.43 -14.00 5.90
CA SER A 106 -27.21 -14.96 5.12
C SER A 106 -26.40 -16.12 4.55
N GLU A 107 -25.08 -15.98 4.39
CA GLU A 107 -24.23 -17.00 3.73
C GLU A 107 -23.22 -17.65 4.68
N TRP A 108 -22.76 -16.94 5.71
CA TRP A 108 -21.64 -17.35 6.56
C TRP A 108 -21.85 -18.67 7.33
N GLN A 109 -23.10 -19.05 7.59
CA GLN A 109 -23.48 -20.24 8.37
C GLN A 109 -24.24 -21.29 7.55
N LYS A 110 -24.37 -21.09 6.23
CA LYS A 110 -24.94 -22.08 5.31
C LYS A 110 -23.87 -23.07 4.87
#